data_AF-A0A0F2L5B4-F1
#
_entry.id   AF-A0A0F2L5B4-F1
#
_cell.length_a   1.000
_cell.length_b   1.000
_cell.length_c   1.000
_cell.angle_alpha   90.00
_cell.angle_beta   90.00
_cell.angle_gamma   90.00
#
_symmetry.space_group_name_H-M   'P 1'
#
loop_
_entity.id
_entity.type
_entity.pdbx_description
1 polymer ?
#
loop_
_entity_poly.entity_id
_entity_poly.type
_entity_poly.pdbx_seq_one_letter_code
_entity_poly.pdbx_strand_id
1 'polypeptide(L)'
;KEKNKEKYLLEEKDFKTCDDKGLSSDELIEMKEFLKASKTPYSIKTSETYFTTVAIKKLAEASRMFSVRIGETRLFAVIDVPSEILGRQALGELNREFERLVGGLSFIDAYILATSLLVNAIQKCRQARARLVLMYDNYFTSLPLQVENLCRERQFASFYIDLVRNKSDFVDTVASALLIYIQTGRISPLYDIIRNMAQTKRLKPAEAKALYELVEHEAGD
;
A
#
# COMPACT_ATOMS: atom_id res chain seq x y z
N LYS A 1 -32.11 0.57 -12.93
CA LYS A 1 -32.19 -0.83 -12.43
C LYS A 1 -31.80 -0.80 -10.95
N GLU A 2 -32.77 -0.86 -10.04
CA GLU A 2 -32.49 -1.02 -8.61
C GLU A 2 -31.70 -2.32 -8.43
N LYS A 3 -30.41 -2.19 -8.11
CA LYS A 3 -29.62 -3.34 -7.69
C LYS A 3 -30.20 -3.77 -6.34
N ASN A 4 -30.72 -4.99 -6.29
CA ASN A 4 -31.24 -5.61 -5.08
C ASN A 4 -30.19 -5.46 -3.95
N LYS A 5 -30.42 -4.52 -3.02
CA LYS A 5 -29.47 -4.15 -1.96
C LYS A 5 -29.33 -5.27 -0.93
N GLU A 6 -30.34 -6.13 -0.81
CA GLU A 6 -30.38 -7.23 0.16
C GLU A 6 -29.26 -8.24 -0.08
N LYS A 7 -28.86 -8.48 -1.33
CA LYS A 7 -27.79 -9.44 -1.65
C LYS A 7 -26.39 -9.00 -1.15
N TYR A 8 -26.25 -7.74 -0.78
CA TYR A 8 -25.03 -7.12 -0.27
C TYR A 8 -25.02 -6.96 1.25
N LEU A 9 -26.13 -7.27 1.93
CA LEU A 9 -26.16 -7.29 3.38
C LEU A 9 -25.30 -8.45 3.89
N LEU A 10 -24.45 -8.13 4.86
CA LEU A 10 -23.64 -9.11 5.57
C LEU A 10 -24.51 -9.81 6.60
N GLU A 11 -24.59 -11.13 6.50
CA GLU A 11 -25.28 -12.00 7.43
C GLU A 11 -24.26 -12.85 8.20
N GLU A 12 -24.62 -13.33 9.40
CA GLU A 12 -23.76 -14.18 10.23
C GLU A 12 -23.17 -15.38 9.46
N LYS A 13 -23.97 -15.97 8.56
CA LYS A 13 -23.55 -17.08 7.69
C LYS A 13 -22.43 -16.74 6.72
N ASP A 14 -22.24 -15.45 6.36
CA ASP A 14 -21.17 -15.01 5.47
C ASP A 14 -19.79 -15.02 6.16
N PHE A 15 -19.79 -15.12 7.50
CA PHE A 15 -18.60 -15.25 8.34
C PHE A 15 -18.35 -16.70 8.79
N LYS A 16 -19.33 -17.61 8.68
CA LYS A 16 -19.22 -19.01 9.15
C LYS A 16 -18.22 -19.87 8.37
N THR A 17 -17.90 -19.51 7.12
CA THR A 17 -16.83 -20.18 6.35
C THR A 17 -15.41 -19.95 6.91
N CYS A 18 -15.22 -19.11 7.93
CA CYS A 18 -13.93 -18.95 8.60
C CYS A 18 -13.57 -20.16 9.48
N ASP A 19 -14.56 -20.90 9.99
CA ASP A 19 -14.35 -22.06 10.88
C ASP A 19 -14.61 -23.40 10.17
N ASP A 20 -15.48 -23.45 9.16
CA ASP A 20 -15.95 -24.71 8.54
C ASP A 20 -15.11 -25.22 7.36
N LYS A 21 -14.11 -24.46 6.91
CA LYS A 21 -13.02 -25.01 6.09
C LYS A 21 -11.79 -25.10 6.95
N GLY A 22 -11.71 -26.19 7.72
CA GLY A 22 -10.41 -26.63 8.23
C GLY A 22 -9.44 -26.62 7.06
N LEU A 23 -8.42 -25.76 7.14
CA LEU A 23 -7.27 -25.79 6.25
C LEU A 23 -6.86 -27.26 6.16
N SER A 24 -7.03 -27.87 4.99
CA SER A 24 -6.75 -29.29 4.85
C SER A 24 -5.30 -29.51 5.26
N SER A 25 -5.02 -30.64 5.90
CA SER A 25 -3.70 -31.01 6.42
C SER A 25 -2.58 -31.02 5.37
N ASP A 26 -2.90 -30.79 4.10
CA ASP A 26 -1.97 -30.66 2.98
C ASP A 26 -1.56 -29.20 2.69
N GLU A 27 -2.09 -28.20 3.42
CA GLU A 27 -1.67 -26.80 3.32
C GLU A 27 -0.63 -26.46 4.42
N LEU A 28 0.51 -27.14 4.24
CA LEU A 28 1.91 -26.81 4.53
C LEU A 28 2.26 -26.13 5.87
N ILE A 29 2.64 -27.02 6.80
CA ILE A 29 3.48 -26.77 7.98
C ILE A 29 4.74 -25.95 7.64
N GLU A 30 5.20 -25.97 6.37
CA GLU A 30 6.31 -25.14 5.87
C GLU A 30 6.08 -23.63 6.03
N MET A 31 4.84 -23.11 6.02
CA MET A 31 4.57 -21.69 6.28
C MET A 31 4.81 -21.34 7.77
N LYS A 32 4.51 -22.27 8.67
CA LYS A 32 4.75 -22.12 10.12
C LYS A 32 6.23 -22.16 10.47
N GLU A 33 7.04 -22.88 9.71
CA GLU A 33 8.50 -22.98 9.93
C GLU A 33 9.29 -21.91 9.15
N PHE A 34 8.81 -21.48 7.98
CA PHE A 34 9.43 -20.40 7.19
C PHE A 34 9.29 -19.02 7.87
N LEU A 35 8.12 -18.73 8.47
CA LEU A 35 7.90 -17.52 9.28
C LEU A 35 8.74 -17.50 10.57
N LYS A 36 9.18 -18.66 11.06
CA LYS A 36 10.10 -18.73 12.20
C LYS A 36 11.57 -18.51 11.83
N ALA A 37 11.97 -18.70 10.57
CA ALA A 37 13.38 -18.76 10.17
C ALA A 37 13.90 -17.56 9.34
N SER A 38 13.04 -16.77 8.69
CA SER A 38 13.49 -15.84 7.65
C SER A 38 13.83 -14.42 8.14
N LYS A 39 15.14 -14.12 8.24
CA LYS A 39 15.74 -12.77 8.15
C LYS A 39 15.85 -12.42 6.64
N THR A 40 15.00 -11.52 6.12
CA THR A 40 14.85 -10.97 4.72
C THR A 40 15.89 -11.35 3.64
N PRO A 41 15.55 -11.60 2.34
CA PRO A 41 14.95 -10.62 1.40
C PRO A 41 14.05 -11.22 0.24
N TYR A 42 13.60 -10.36 -0.70
CA TYR A 42 12.49 -10.49 -1.68
C TYR A 42 12.20 -11.80 -2.43
N SER A 43 10.91 -12.06 -2.60
CA SER A 43 10.23 -11.93 -3.91
C SER A 43 8.75 -11.73 -3.64
N ILE A 44 8.07 -10.86 -4.38
CA ILE A 44 6.61 -10.76 -4.36
C ILE A 44 6.09 -12.12 -4.84
N LYS A 45 5.71 -12.98 -3.89
CA LYS A 45 5.19 -14.31 -4.17
C LYS A 45 3.79 -14.16 -4.75
N THR A 46 3.66 -14.40 -6.05
CA THR A 46 2.39 -14.69 -6.73
C THR A 46 1.68 -15.94 -6.16
N SER A 47 2.31 -16.67 -5.24
CA SER A 47 1.72 -17.80 -4.51
C SER A 47 0.89 -17.40 -3.27
N GLU A 48 0.82 -16.11 -2.91
CA GLU A 48 -0.01 -15.63 -1.80
C GLU A 48 -1.43 -15.27 -2.27
N THR A 49 -2.04 -16.18 -3.02
CA THR A 49 -3.40 -16.02 -3.50
C THR A 49 -4.32 -16.88 -2.64
N TYR A 50 -4.92 -16.26 -1.61
CA TYR A 50 -5.79 -16.94 -0.67
C TYR A 50 -7.26 -16.77 -1.10
N PHE A 51 -8.11 -17.74 -0.72
CA PHE A 51 -9.54 -17.68 -1.03
C PHE A 51 -10.23 -16.60 -0.18
N THR A 52 -10.95 -15.67 -0.81
CA THR A 52 -11.69 -14.62 -0.09
C THR A 52 -12.91 -15.20 0.64
N THR A 53 -13.16 -14.75 1.87
CA THR A 53 -14.40 -15.10 2.57
C THR A 53 -15.60 -14.45 1.88
N VAL A 54 -16.77 -15.09 1.96
CA VAL A 54 -18.00 -14.61 1.30
C VAL A 54 -18.39 -13.20 1.79
N ALA A 55 -18.15 -12.89 3.07
CA ALA A 55 -18.33 -11.54 3.62
C ALA A 55 -17.45 -10.48 2.93
N ILE A 56 -16.18 -10.79 2.69
CA ILE A 56 -15.25 -9.89 1.99
C ILE A 56 -15.67 -9.69 0.53
N LYS A 57 -16.09 -10.78 -0.14
CA LYS A 57 -16.63 -10.70 -1.50
C LYS A 57 -17.88 -9.83 -1.58
N LYS A 58 -18.83 -10.03 -0.67
CA LYS A 58 -20.04 -9.19 -0.58
C LYS A 58 -19.70 -7.72 -0.36
N LEU A 59 -18.73 -7.40 0.50
CA LEU A 59 -18.24 -6.03 0.69
C LEU A 59 -17.62 -5.44 -0.58
N ALA A 60 -16.77 -6.21 -1.27
CA ALA A 60 -16.15 -5.78 -2.52
C ALA A 60 -17.18 -5.55 -3.64
N GLU A 61 -18.21 -6.39 -3.74
CA GLU A 61 -19.28 -6.23 -4.72
C GLU A 61 -20.29 -5.12 -4.35
N ALA A 62 -20.55 -4.94 -3.04
CA ALA A 62 -21.41 -3.89 -2.50
C ALA A 62 -20.80 -2.50 -2.73
N SER A 63 -19.48 -2.42 -2.62
CA SER A 63 -18.75 -1.17 -2.75
C SER A 63 -17.94 -1.13 -4.04
N ARG A 64 -18.59 -0.66 -5.11
CA ARG A 64 -17.90 -0.07 -6.26
C ARG A 64 -16.97 1.11 -5.88
N MET A 65 -17.02 1.60 -4.63
CA MET A 65 -16.21 2.72 -4.15
C MET A 65 -14.76 2.29 -3.87
N PHE A 66 -14.51 1.04 -3.45
CA PHE A 66 -13.15 0.52 -3.21
C PHE A 66 -12.52 -0.19 -4.42
N SER A 67 -13.18 -0.18 -5.59
CA SER A 67 -12.58 -0.72 -6.81
C SER A 67 -11.66 0.31 -7.44
N VAL A 68 -10.36 0.05 -7.41
CA VAL A 68 -9.33 0.90 -7.99
C VAL A 68 -8.75 0.26 -9.24
N ARG A 69 -8.15 1.09 -10.11
CA ARG A 69 -7.38 0.62 -11.25
C ARG A 69 -5.89 0.70 -10.90
N ILE A 70 -5.21 -0.43 -10.82
CA ILE A 70 -3.75 -0.53 -10.68
C ILE A 70 -3.21 -1.12 -11.99
N GLY A 71 -2.43 -0.32 -12.72
CA GLY A 71 -2.05 -0.59 -14.10
C GLY A 71 -3.27 -0.77 -15.00
N GLU A 72 -3.40 -1.96 -15.60
CA GLU A 72 -4.56 -2.32 -16.43
C GLU A 72 -5.62 -3.13 -15.67
N THR A 73 -5.36 -3.48 -14.40
CA THR A 73 -6.23 -4.36 -13.61
C THR A 73 -7.15 -3.55 -12.72
N ARG A 74 -8.45 -3.89 -12.74
CA ARG A 74 -9.42 -3.37 -11.78
C ARG A 74 -9.57 -4.36 -10.64
N LEU A 75 -9.28 -3.91 -9.43
CA LEU A 75 -9.27 -4.74 -8.23
C LEU A 75 -9.77 -3.95 -7.03
N PHE A 76 -10.12 -4.63 -5.95
CA PHE A 76 -10.35 -4.00 -4.66
C PHE A 76 -9.01 -3.85 -3.95
N ALA A 77 -8.72 -2.66 -3.43
CA ALA A 77 -7.49 -2.41 -2.68
C ALA A 77 -7.79 -1.65 -1.39
N VAL A 78 -7.21 -2.10 -0.28
CA VAL A 78 -7.38 -1.44 1.02
C VAL A 78 -6.09 -1.56 1.83
N ILE A 79 -5.76 -0.49 2.55
CA ILE A 79 -4.73 -0.48 3.57
C ILE A 79 -5.40 -0.94 4.87
N ASP A 80 -4.96 -2.10 5.35
CA ASP A 80 -5.36 -2.67 6.64
C ASP A 80 -4.33 -2.31 7.71
N VAL A 81 -4.80 -1.69 8.79
CA VAL A 81 -3.99 -1.26 9.92
C VAL A 81 -4.74 -1.63 11.20
N PRO A 82 -4.10 -2.30 12.17
CA PRO A 82 -4.74 -2.58 13.45
C PRO A 82 -5.21 -1.30 14.14
N SER A 83 -6.39 -1.33 14.74
CA SER A 83 -7.03 -0.15 15.34
C SER A 83 -6.24 0.49 16.49
N GLU A 84 -5.34 -0.29 17.10
CA GLU A 84 -4.39 0.15 18.14
C GLU A 84 -3.35 1.14 17.61
N ILE A 85 -3.02 1.04 16.31
CA ILE A 85 -2.03 1.89 15.63
C ILE A 85 -2.72 3.09 14.98
N LEU A 86 -3.89 2.86 14.36
CA LEU A 86 -4.64 3.91 13.68
C LEU A 86 -6.14 3.75 13.99
N GLY A 87 -6.73 4.77 14.60
CA GLY A 87 -8.16 4.76 14.92
C GLY A 87 -9.03 4.62 13.67
N ARG A 88 -10.25 4.08 13.82
CA ARG A 88 -11.15 3.76 12.70
C ARG A 88 -11.43 4.95 11.76
N GLN A 89 -11.58 6.15 12.31
CA GLN A 89 -11.79 7.35 11.51
C GLN A 89 -10.57 7.67 10.64
N ALA A 90 -9.38 7.71 11.23
CA ALA A 90 -8.14 7.97 10.52
C ALA A 90 -7.81 6.87 9.50
N LEU A 91 -8.13 5.61 9.78
CA LEU A 91 -8.02 4.52 8.81
C LEU A 91 -8.97 4.69 7.61
N GLY A 92 -10.18 5.20 7.85
CA GLY A 92 -11.12 5.55 6.79
C GLY A 92 -10.62 6.70 5.92
N GLU A 93 -10.04 7.74 6.52
CA GLU A 93 -9.44 8.87 5.80
C GLU A 93 -8.22 8.44 4.98
N LEU A 94 -7.35 7.61 5.55
CA LEU A 94 -6.21 7.01 4.87
C LEU A 94 -6.63 6.25 3.60
N ASN A 95 -7.63 5.38 3.73
CA ASN A 95 -8.10 4.57 2.60
C ASN A 95 -8.78 5.40 1.52
N ARG A 96 -9.56 6.42 1.87
CA ARG A 96 -10.15 7.35 0.89
C ARG A 96 -9.08 8.10 0.10
N GLU A 97 -8.03 8.55 0.78
CA GLU A 97 -6.91 9.23 0.12
C GLU A 97 -6.13 8.27 -0.80
N PHE A 98 -5.91 7.03 -0.34
CA PHE A 98 -5.29 5.99 -1.16
C PHE A 98 -6.10 5.70 -2.44
N GLU A 99 -7.40 5.46 -2.33
CA GLU A 99 -8.29 5.23 -3.49
C GLU A 99 -8.27 6.37 -4.50
N ARG A 100 -8.28 7.61 -4.00
CA ARG A 100 -8.25 8.82 -4.82
C ARG A 100 -6.98 8.92 -5.66
N LEU A 101 -5.86 8.42 -5.14
CA LEU A 101 -4.53 8.60 -5.70
C LEU A 101 -4.00 7.38 -6.47
N VAL A 102 -4.41 6.17 -6.11
CA VAL A 102 -3.84 4.93 -6.65
C VAL A 102 -4.25 4.64 -8.10
N GLY A 103 -5.29 5.31 -8.60
CA GLY A 103 -5.83 5.09 -9.94
C GLY A 103 -4.79 5.32 -11.05
N GLY A 104 -4.47 4.26 -11.80
CA GLY A 104 -3.55 4.30 -12.94
C GLY A 104 -2.08 4.12 -12.56
N LEU A 105 -1.77 3.94 -11.28
CA LEU A 105 -0.42 3.64 -10.79
C LEU A 105 -0.02 2.19 -11.08
N SER A 106 1.29 1.92 -11.18
CA SER A 106 1.81 0.55 -11.21
C SER A 106 1.60 -0.14 -9.85
N PHE A 107 1.81 -1.46 -9.77
CA PHE A 107 1.74 -2.18 -8.48
C PHE A 107 2.81 -1.72 -7.50
N ILE A 108 4.01 -1.38 -7.99
CA ILE A 108 5.09 -0.83 -7.16
C ILE A 108 4.67 0.54 -6.64
N ASP A 109 4.20 1.41 -7.53
CA ASP A 109 3.78 2.76 -7.18
C ASP A 109 2.64 2.77 -6.16
N ALA A 110 1.68 1.84 -6.30
CA ALA A 110 0.58 1.65 -5.36
C ALA A 110 1.07 1.16 -3.99
N TYR A 111 2.01 0.22 -3.96
CA TYR A 111 2.62 -0.24 -2.71
C TYR A 111 3.38 0.89 -2.01
N ILE A 112 4.16 1.67 -2.74
CA ILE A 112 4.90 2.81 -2.18
C ILE A 112 3.94 3.91 -1.72
N LEU A 113 2.88 4.18 -2.48
CA LEU A 113 1.84 5.14 -2.07
C LEU A 113 1.18 4.71 -0.76
N ALA A 114 0.78 3.44 -0.64
CA ALA A 114 0.20 2.90 0.58
C ALA A 114 1.16 3.02 1.77
N THR A 115 2.45 2.70 1.56
CA THR A 115 3.49 2.83 2.58
C THR A 115 3.69 4.28 3.00
N SER A 116 3.79 5.21 2.05
CA SER A 116 4.00 6.64 2.31
C SER A 116 2.82 7.27 3.04
N LEU A 117 1.58 6.96 2.61
CA LEU A 117 0.38 7.44 3.30
C LEU A 117 0.33 6.94 4.74
N LEU A 118 0.67 5.67 4.96
CA LEU A 118 0.72 5.10 6.30
C LEU A 118 1.78 5.78 7.17
N VAL A 119 3.00 5.98 6.66
CA VAL A 119 4.09 6.68 7.37
C VAL A 119 3.65 8.06 7.85
N ASN A 120 2.92 8.80 7.01
CA ASN A 120 2.39 10.12 7.36
C ASN A 120 1.23 10.07 8.37
N ALA A 121 0.46 8.98 8.39
CA ALA A 121 -0.68 8.82 9.30
C ALA A 121 -0.28 8.32 10.71
N ILE A 122 0.85 7.63 10.85
CA ILE A 122 1.26 7.02 12.13
C ILE A 122 2.27 7.89 12.89
N GLN A 123 2.14 7.94 14.22
CA GLN A 123 3.11 8.64 15.08
C GLN A 123 4.32 7.78 15.44
N LYS A 124 4.14 6.47 15.62
CA LYS A 124 5.21 5.54 16.03
C LYS A 124 5.42 4.46 14.98
N CYS A 125 6.65 4.38 14.48
CA CYS A 125 6.99 3.56 13.32
C CYS A 125 7.36 2.11 13.63
N ARG A 126 7.71 1.80 14.88
CA ARG A 126 8.26 0.48 15.26
C ARG A 126 7.25 -0.66 15.40
N GLN A 127 5.96 -0.42 15.15
CA GLN A 127 4.91 -1.40 15.47
C GLN A 127 3.77 -1.48 14.45
N ALA A 128 3.87 -0.82 13.30
CA ALA A 128 2.79 -0.85 12.32
C ALA A 128 2.73 -2.21 11.61
N ARG A 129 1.98 -3.17 12.15
CA ARG A 129 1.61 -4.43 11.46
C ARG A 129 0.55 -4.17 10.39
N ALA A 130 0.86 -3.27 9.46
CA ALA A 130 -0.05 -2.86 8.41
C ALA A 130 0.18 -3.65 7.12
N ARG A 131 -0.85 -3.77 6.31
CA ARG A 131 -0.84 -4.54 5.07
C ARG A 131 -1.61 -3.81 3.97
N LEU A 132 -1.14 -3.92 2.73
CA LEU A 132 -1.92 -3.61 1.55
C LEU A 132 -2.62 -4.89 1.10
N VAL A 133 -3.94 -4.92 1.20
CA VAL A 133 -4.76 -6.03 0.75
C VAL A 133 -5.30 -5.72 -0.63
N LEU A 134 -5.04 -6.63 -1.57
CA LEU A 134 -5.51 -6.57 -2.95
C LEU A 134 -6.45 -7.76 -3.18
N MET A 135 -7.61 -7.53 -3.79
CA MET A 135 -8.57 -8.58 -4.09
C MET A 135 -9.06 -8.49 -5.52
N TYR A 136 -9.01 -9.60 -6.22
CA TYR A 136 -9.49 -9.76 -7.58
C TYR A 136 -10.36 -11.01 -7.65
N ASP A 137 -11.65 -10.83 -7.91
CA ASP A 137 -12.64 -11.91 -7.88
C ASP A 137 -12.62 -12.70 -6.55
N ASN A 138 -12.35 -14.01 -6.57
CA ASN A 138 -12.33 -14.87 -5.36
C ASN A 138 -10.95 -14.96 -4.70
N TYR A 139 -10.00 -14.15 -5.17
CA TYR A 139 -8.62 -14.21 -4.79
C TYR A 139 -8.22 -12.95 -4.04
N PHE A 140 -7.47 -13.11 -2.95
CA PHE A 140 -6.80 -11.99 -2.31
C PHE A 140 -5.32 -12.25 -2.08
N THR A 141 -4.57 -11.15 -2.06
CA THR A 141 -3.16 -11.09 -1.68
C THR A 141 -2.98 -9.99 -0.65
N SER A 142 -2.07 -10.20 0.29
CA SER A 142 -1.81 -9.26 1.37
C SER A 142 -0.32 -8.99 1.48
N LEU A 143 0.08 -7.75 1.20
CA LEU A 143 1.48 -7.34 1.20
C LEU A 143 1.79 -6.58 2.50
N PRO A 144 2.78 -6.98 3.30
CA PRO A 144 3.16 -6.24 4.50
C PRO A 144 3.73 -4.87 4.11
N LEU A 145 3.25 -3.80 4.75
CA LEU A 145 3.76 -2.45 4.54
C LEU A 145 4.98 -2.21 5.43
N GLN A 146 6.16 -2.14 4.81
CA GLN A 146 7.42 -1.93 5.51
C GLN A 146 7.68 -0.43 5.74
N VAL A 147 7.35 0.06 6.93
CA VAL A 147 7.45 1.50 7.25
C VAL A 147 8.76 1.91 7.93
N GLU A 148 9.54 0.97 8.44
CA GLU A 148 10.63 1.24 9.40
C GLU A 148 11.70 2.20 8.90
N ASN A 149 12.20 1.97 7.68
CA ASN A 149 13.22 2.80 7.05
C ASN A 149 12.59 4.12 6.57
N LEU A 150 11.48 4.07 5.83
CA LEU A 150 10.81 5.27 5.31
C LEU A 150 10.33 6.22 6.42
N CYS A 151 10.06 5.70 7.60
CA CYS A 151 9.74 6.51 8.77
C CYS A 151 10.90 7.35 9.32
N ARG A 152 12.15 6.99 9.03
CA ARG A 152 13.31 7.85 9.35
C ARG A 152 13.39 9.03 8.40
N GLU A 153 12.91 8.81 7.17
CA GLU A 153 12.91 9.75 6.06
C GLU A 153 11.48 10.14 5.67
N ARG A 154 10.67 10.58 6.65
CA ARG A 154 9.24 10.90 6.44
C ARG A 154 9.02 11.94 5.35
N GLN A 155 9.94 12.87 5.20
CA GLN A 155 9.96 13.89 4.17
C GLN A 155 9.93 13.28 2.75
N PHE A 156 10.58 12.14 2.54
CA PHE A 156 10.50 11.41 1.28
C PHE A 156 9.14 10.74 1.06
N ALA A 157 8.44 10.32 2.12
CA ALA A 157 7.07 9.82 2.01
C ALA A 157 6.11 10.93 1.54
N SER A 158 6.21 12.11 2.14
CA SER A 158 5.44 13.31 1.75
C SER A 158 5.75 13.73 0.33
N PHE A 159 7.04 13.83 -0.03
CA PHE A 159 7.48 14.14 -1.38
C PHE A 159 6.86 13.21 -2.42
N TYR A 160 6.88 11.89 -2.18
CA TYR A 160 6.28 10.93 -3.09
C TYR A 160 4.76 11.10 -3.23
N ILE A 161 4.04 11.34 -2.13
CA ILE A 161 2.60 11.60 -2.18
C ILE A 161 2.32 12.83 -3.04
N ASP A 162 3.14 13.88 -2.95
CA ASP A 162 2.96 15.09 -3.73
C ASP A 162 3.27 14.86 -5.22
N LEU A 163 4.27 14.04 -5.56
CA LEU A 163 4.49 13.62 -6.95
C LEU A 163 3.28 12.88 -7.53
N VAL A 164 2.69 11.96 -6.75
CA VAL A 164 1.49 11.20 -7.17
C VAL A 164 0.29 12.15 -7.34
N ARG A 165 0.04 13.04 -6.37
CA ARG A 165 -1.04 14.05 -6.44
C ARG A 165 -0.93 14.92 -7.69
N ASN A 166 0.28 15.27 -8.07
CA ASN A 166 0.56 16.14 -9.22
C ASN A 166 0.74 15.37 -10.54
N LYS A 167 0.54 14.05 -10.56
CA LYS A 167 0.75 13.18 -11.74
C LYS A 167 2.10 13.44 -12.40
N SER A 168 3.15 13.48 -11.57
CA SER A 168 4.52 13.71 -12.02
C SER A 168 5.00 12.56 -12.90
N ASP A 169 5.86 12.87 -13.86
CA ASP A 169 6.50 11.85 -14.70
C ASP A 169 7.59 11.07 -13.92
N PHE A 170 7.95 11.53 -12.72
CA PHE A 170 8.96 10.92 -11.85
C PHE A 170 8.41 9.88 -10.87
N VAL A 171 7.08 9.66 -10.83
CA VAL A 171 6.43 8.76 -9.86
C VAL A 171 7.09 7.38 -9.85
N ASP A 172 7.17 6.70 -11.00
CA ASP A 172 7.73 5.35 -11.11
C ASP A 172 9.22 5.27 -10.73
N THR A 173 9.98 6.31 -11.10
CA THR A 173 11.42 6.38 -10.80
C THR A 173 11.66 6.54 -9.30
N VAL A 174 10.92 7.44 -8.66
CA VAL A 174 11.00 7.69 -7.21
C VAL A 174 10.45 6.51 -6.42
N ALA A 175 9.34 5.89 -6.86
CA ALA A 175 8.79 4.69 -6.27
C ALA A 175 9.82 3.55 -6.25
N SER A 176 10.53 3.34 -7.36
CA SER A 176 11.57 2.32 -7.46
C SER A 176 12.72 2.54 -6.48
N ALA A 177 13.20 3.77 -6.30
CA ALA A 177 14.24 4.03 -5.31
C ALA A 177 13.75 3.98 -3.87
N LEU A 178 12.52 4.42 -3.61
CA LEU A 178 11.90 4.26 -2.29
C LEU A 178 11.73 2.79 -1.94
N LEU A 179 11.38 1.96 -2.91
CA LEU A 179 11.32 0.52 -2.73
C LEU A 179 12.69 -0.01 -2.33
N ILE A 180 13.76 0.33 -3.07
CA ILE A 180 15.13 -0.07 -2.72
C ILE A 180 15.49 0.41 -1.31
N TYR A 181 15.20 1.67 -0.96
CA TYR A 181 15.50 2.22 0.36
C TYR A 181 14.74 1.52 1.48
N ILE A 182 13.43 1.36 1.35
CA ILE A 182 12.58 0.67 2.32
C ILE A 182 13.17 -0.68 2.66
N GLN A 183 13.66 -1.36 1.64
CA GLN A 183 13.95 -2.76 1.77
C GLN A 183 15.46 -3.05 2.05
N THR A 184 16.39 -2.19 1.61
CA THR A 184 17.84 -2.35 1.86
C THR A 184 18.42 -1.32 2.83
N GLY A 185 17.67 -0.28 3.20
CA GLY A 185 18.12 0.84 4.03
C GLY A 185 19.16 1.75 3.37
N ARG A 186 19.39 1.62 2.06
CA ARG A 186 20.43 2.40 1.35
C ARG A 186 19.82 3.69 0.82
N ILE A 187 20.26 4.84 1.34
CA ILE A 187 19.70 6.16 1.00
C ILE A 187 20.25 6.75 -0.31
N SER A 188 21.42 6.31 -0.77
CA SER A 188 22.08 6.85 -1.97
C SER A 188 21.18 6.91 -3.21
N PRO A 189 20.38 5.88 -3.55
CA PRO A 189 19.48 5.93 -4.71
C PRO A 189 18.43 7.05 -4.64
N LEU A 190 18.02 7.44 -3.43
CA LEU A 190 17.06 8.53 -3.23
C LEU A 190 17.70 9.88 -3.55
N TYR A 191 18.90 10.15 -3.02
CA TYR A 191 19.64 11.38 -3.32
C TYR A 191 20.08 11.46 -4.78
N ASP A 192 20.43 10.33 -5.41
CA ASP A 192 20.75 10.31 -6.84
C ASP A 192 19.56 10.77 -7.69
N ILE A 193 18.33 10.37 -7.34
CA ILE A 193 17.13 10.84 -8.04
C ILE A 193 16.87 12.32 -7.79
N ILE A 194 16.95 12.79 -6.53
CA ILE A 194 16.81 14.22 -6.21
C ILE A 194 17.79 15.04 -7.03
N ARG A 195 19.07 14.62 -7.08
CA ARG A 195 20.10 15.30 -7.86
C ARG A 195 19.75 15.34 -9.35
N ASN A 196 19.30 14.22 -9.91
CA ASN A 196 18.92 14.15 -11.32
C ASN A 196 17.69 15.01 -11.63
N MET A 197 16.71 15.06 -10.72
CA MET A 197 15.55 15.94 -10.83
C MET A 197 15.97 17.41 -10.77
N ALA A 198 16.82 17.80 -9.81
CA ALA A 198 17.33 19.16 -9.68
C ALA A 198 18.12 19.63 -10.91
N GLN A 199 18.82 18.72 -11.58
CA GLN A 199 19.57 18.99 -12.82
C GLN A 199 18.68 19.01 -14.08
N THR A 200 17.41 18.63 -13.96
CA THR A 200 16.48 18.61 -15.09
C THR A 200 16.04 20.03 -15.44
N LYS A 201 16.33 20.46 -16.67
CA LYS A 201 16.07 21.85 -17.14
C LYS A 201 14.58 22.24 -17.21
N ARG A 202 13.65 21.28 -17.12
CA ARG A 202 12.19 21.50 -17.26
C ARG A 202 11.41 20.64 -16.28
N LEU A 203 11.55 20.90 -14.99
CA LEU A 203 10.59 20.40 -13.99
C LEU A 203 9.26 21.15 -14.15
N LYS A 204 8.14 20.45 -14.00
CA LYS A 204 6.83 21.12 -13.88
C LYS A 204 6.84 21.96 -12.59
N PRO A 205 6.09 23.09 -12.53
CA PRO A 205 6.08 23.94 -11.34
C PRO A 205 5.75 23.20 -10.03
N ALA A 206 4.85 22.21 -10.10
CA ALA A 206 4.49 21.39 -8.95
C ALA A 206 5.61 20.42 -8.52
N GLU A 207 6.36 19.87 -9.47
CA GLU A 207 7.52 19.00 -9.19
C GLU A 207 8.67 19.81 -8.59
N ALA A 208 8.93 21.01 -9.15
CA ALA A 208 9.93 21.93 -8.61
C ALA A 208 9.60 22.36 -7.19
N LYS A 209 8.32 22.64 -6.90
CA LYS A 209 7.86 22.97 -5.55
C LYS A 209 8.08 21.81 -4.57
N ALA A 210 7.63 20.60 -4.92
CA ALA A 210 7.80 19.42 -4.06
C ALA A 210 9.29 19.11 -3.81
N LEU A 211 10.13 19.26 -4.84
CA LEU A 211 11.58 19.09 -4.71
C LEU A 211 12.21 20.16 -3.81
N TYR A 212 11.77 21.41 -3.94
CA TYR A 212 12.26 22.52 -3.13
C TYR A 212 11.92 22.33 -1.65
N GLU A 213 10.67 21.96 -1.34
CA GLU A 213 10.23 21.66 0.04
C GLU A 213 11.03 20.52 0.66
N LEU A 214 11.37 19.49 -0.13
CA LEU A 214 12.25 18.40 0.32
C LEU A 214 13.68 18.88 0.61
N VAL A 215 14.27 19.67 -0.31
CA VAL A 215 15.65 20.17 -0.15
C VAL A 215 15.77 21.16 1.00
N GLU A 216 14.79 22.03 1.22
CA GLU A 216 14.79 22.93 2.38
C GLU A 216 14.75 22.16 3.70
N HIS A 217 13.99 21.06 3.77
CA HIS A 217 13.94 20.21 4.95
C HIS A 217 15.30 19.52 5.20
N GLU A 218 15.93 18.99 4.15
CA GLU A 218 17.25 18.34 4.26
C GLU A 218 18.39 19.32 4.59
N ALA A 219 18.24 20.61 4.25
CA ALA A 219 19.25 21.64 4.51
C ALA A 219 19.07 22.34 5.87
N GLY A 220 17.90 22.17 6.51
CA GLY A 220 17.57 22.75 7.81
C GLY A 220 17.85 21.85 9.02
N ASP A 221 18.14 20.57 8.78
CA ASP A 221 18.62 19.59 9.77
C ASP A 221 20.17 19.49 9.77
#